data_AF-A0A2V1N592-F1
#
_entry.id   AF-A0A2V1N592-F1
#
_cell.length_a   1.000
_cell.length_b   1.000
_cell.length_c   1.000
_cell.angle_alpha   90.00
_cell.angle_beta   90.00
_cell.angle_gamma   90.00
#
_symmetry.space_group_name_H-M   'P 1'
#
loop_
_entity.id
_entity.type
_entity.pdbx_description
1 polymer ?
#
loop_
_entity_poly.entity_id
_entity_poly.type
_entity_poly.pdbx_seq_one_letter_code
_entity_poly.pdbx_strand_id
1 'polypeptide(L)'
;MQELEDSTLTEKQKLFCLYYLQRFNATWAYQKACQVDQRTAEIAENRLLRNVEVKEELDALKQQQTADLYLDTNDILKEYVKQATASFGDVLDYKVYEEVLTDEERTPSGH
;
A
#
# COMPACT_ATOMS: atom_id res chain seq x y z
N MET A 1 11.95 -5.91 -9.39
CA MET A 1 12.81 -7.11 -9.42
C MET A 1 13.73 -7.11 -10.65
N GLN A 2 13.24 -6.71 -11.82
CA GLN A 2 14.04 -6.56 -13.05
C GLN A 2 15.21 -5.55 -12.88
N GLU A 3 15.02 -4.47 -12.14
CA GLU A 3 16.09 -3.48 -11.85
C GLU A 3 17.26 -4.07 -11.05
N LEU A 4 17.00 -5.01 -10.13
CA LEU A 4 18.04 -5.63 -9.32
C LEU A 4 18.96 -6.53 -10.18
N GLU A 5 18.41 -7.19 -11.19
CA GLU A 5 19.18 -8.03 -12.12
C GLU A 5 20.17 -7.19 -12.95
N ASP A 6 19.78 -5.97 -13.33
CA ASP A 6 20.61 -5.05 -14.13
C ASP A 6 21.62 -4.24 -13.31
N SER A 7 21.57 -4.30 -11.97
CA SER A 7 22.52 -3.60 -11.10
C SER A 7 23.95 -4.14 -11.22
N THR A 8 24.95 -3.24 -11.03
CA THR A 8 26.39 -3.57 -10.95
C THR A 8 26.79 -4.32 -9.68
N LEU A 9 25.84 -4.48 -8.75
CA LEU A 9 26.05 -5.17 -7.49
C LEU A 9 26.41 -6.63 -7.71
N THR A 10 27.26 -7.15 -6.84
CA THR A 10 27.49 -8.60 -6.76
C THR A 10 26.24 -9.32 -6.28
N GLU A 11 26.09 -10.60 -6.62
CA GLU A 11 24.98 -11.44 -6.15
C GLU A 11 24.77 -11.39 -4.62
N LYS A 12 25.86 -11.32 -3.84
CA LYS A 12 25.77 -11.20 -2.38
C LYS A 12 25.21 -9.85 -1.95
N GLN A 13 25.57 -8.76 -2.64
CA GLN A 13 25.01 -7.44 -2.36
C GLN A 13 23.53 -7.37 -2.74
N LYS A 14 23.14 -7.95 -3.87
CA LYS A 14 21.74 -8.07 -4.29
C LYS A 14 20.92 -8.83 -3.25
N LEU A 15 21.40 -10.01 -2.83
CA LEU A 15 20.78 -10.80 -1.76
C LEU A 15 20.69 -10.04 -0.44
N PHE A 16 21.75 -9.31 -0.07
CA PHE A 16 21.75 -8.48 1.13
C PHE A 16 20.63 -7.44 1.08
N CYS A 17 20.46 -6.74 -0.05
CA CYS A 17 19.40 -5.73 -0.21
C CYS A 17 18.01 -6.35 -0.03
N LEU A 18 17.74 -7.48 -0.69
CA LEU A 18 16.48 -8.21 -0.58
C LEU A 18 16.18 -8.64 0.86
N TYR A 19 17.15 -9.27 1.54
CA TYR A 19 16.97 -9.71 2.93
C TYR A 19 16.84 -8.53 3.89
N TYR A 20 17.55 -7.43 3.63
CA TYR A 20 17.46 -6.24 4.46
C TYR A 20 16.05 -5.63 4.40
N LEU A 21 15.46 -5.48 3.22
CA LEU A 21 14.11 -4.91 3.08
C LEU A 21 13.02 -5.77 3.73
N GLN A 22 13.25 -7.08 3.87
CA GLN A 22 12.29 -7.96 4.52
C GLN A 22 12.15 -7.69 6.03
N ARG A 23 13.23 -7.28 6.70
CA ARG A 23 13.27 -7.21 8.19
C ARG A 23 13.90 -5.95 8.76
N PHE A 24 14.46 -5.10 7.91
CA PHE A 24 15.29 -3.95 8.27
C PHE A 24 16.41 -4.29 9.27
N ASN A 25 16.92 -5.53 9.21
CA ASN A 25 17.97 -6.03 10.08
C ASN A 25 19.23 -6.36 9.26
N ALA A 26 20.24 -5.50 9.35
CA ALA A 26 21.46 -5.59 8.56
C ALA A 26 22.31 -6.81 8.90
N THR A 27 22.47 -7.10 10.19
CA THR A 27 23.22 -8.27 10.65
C THR A 27 22.61 -9.56 10.09
N TRP A 28 21.30 -9.73 10.26
CA TRP A 28 20.58 -10.90 9.75
C TRP A 28 20.64 -10.99 8.22
N ALA A 29 20.46 -9.87 7.51
CA ALA A 29 20.56 -9.84 6.07
C ALA A 29 21.95 -10.23 5.57
N TYR A 30 23.00 -9.73 6.23
CA TYR A 30 24.39 -10.08 5.92
C TYR A 30 24.67 -11.56 6.16
N GLN A 31 24.20 -12.11 7.29
CA GLN A 31 24.33 -13.54 7.57
C GLN A 31 23.68 -14.39 6.48
N LYS A 32 22.49 -14.02 6.00
CA LYS A 32 21.79 -14.77 4.96
C LYS A 32 22.45 -14.64 3.59
N ALA A 33 22.90 -13.45 3.22
CA ALA A 33 23.56 -13.22 1.94
C ALA A 33 24.96 -13.85 1.86
N CYS A 34 25.73 -13.77 2.94
CA CYS A 34 27.13 -14.19 2.96
C CYS A 34 27.37 -15.56 3.61
N GLN A 35 26.36 -16.14 4.27
CA GLN A 35 26.43 -17.42 4.99
C GLN A 35 27.54 -17.46 6.06
N VAL A 36 27.62 -16.39 6.87
CA VAL A 36 28.62 -16.24 7.94
C VAL A 36 27.98 -16.28 9.32
N ASP A 37 28.80 -16.46 10.36
CA ASP A 37 28.36 -16.36 11.75
C ASP A 37 27.97 -14.92 12.11
N GLN A 38 27.27 -14.77 13.23
CA GLN A 38 26.74 -13.50 13.68
C GLN A 38 27.82 -12.46 13.96
N ARG A 39 28.91 -12.86 14.60
CA ARG A 39 29.98 -11.92 14.98
C ARG A 39 30.66 -11.36 13.73
N THR A 40 30.90 -12.20 12.73
CA THR A 40 31.42 -11.75 11.44
C THR A 40 30.45 -10.79 10.74
N ALA A 41 29.15 -11.09 10.77
CA ALA A 41 28.13 -10.23 10.18
C ALA A 41 28.02 -8.86 10.85
N GLU A 42 28.05 -8.79 12.19
CA GLU A 42 27.97 -7.55 12.99
C GLU A 42 29.14 -6.58 12.77
N ILE A 43 30.26 -7.07 12.25
CA ILE A 43 31.43 -6.24 11.94
C ILE A 43 31.37 -5.75 10.50
N ALA A 44 30.80 -6.54 9.59
CA ALA A 44 30.88 -6.33 8.15
C ALA A 44 29.63 -5.70 7.52
N GLU A 45 28.45 -5.86 8.12
CA GLU A 45 27.18 -5.33 7.60
C GLU A 45 27.19 -3.80 7.44
N ASN A 46 27.80 -3.10 8.39
CA ASN A 46 27.93 -1.64 8.35
C ASN A 46 28.74 -1.17 7.14
N ARG A 47 29.67 -1.99 6.64
CA ARG A 47 30.41 -1.68 5.41
C ARG A 47 29.51 -1.77 4.18
N LEU A 48 28.60 -2.73 4.13
CA LEU A 48 27.62 -2.83 3.03
C LEU A 48 26.63 -1.67 3.07
N LEU A 49 26.13 -1.28 4.24
CA LEU A 49 25.22 -0.13 4.36
C LEU A 49 25.85 1.21 3.94
N ARG A 50 27.18 1.32 4.02
CA ARG A 50 27.94 2.51 3.59
C ARG A 50 28.38 2.44 2.13
N ASN A 51 28.24 1.29 1.48
CA ASN A 51 28.55 1.19 0.05
C ASN A 51 27.50 1.99 -0.73
N VAL A 52 27.98 2.86 -1.62
CA VAL A 52 27.13 3.82 -2.35
C VAL A 52 26.12 3.10 -3.24
N GLU A 53 26.57 2.12 -4.03
CA GLU A 53 25.71 1.35 -4.93
C GLU A 53 24.63 0.57 -4.14
N VAL A 54 25.02 -0.02 -3.00
CA VAL A 54 24.08 -0.75 -2.13
C VAL A 54 23.03 0.21 -1.54
N LYS A 55 23.44 1.42 -1.17
CA LYS A 55 22.53 2.42 -0.63
C LYS A 55 21.56 2.91 -1.70
N GLU A 56 22.06 3.20 -2.90
CA GLU A 56 21.24 3.61 -4.05
C GLU A 56 20.21 2.53 -4.39
N GLU A 57 20.62 1.27 -4.45
CA GLU A 57 19.72 0.14 -4.68
C GLU A 57 18.67 0.01 -3.58
N LEU A 58 19.06 0.09 -2.31
CA LEU A 58 18.13 0.04 -1.19
C LEU A 58 17.12 1.19 -1.23
N ASP A 59 17.52 2.38 -1.66
CA ASP A 59 16.63 3.53 -1.75
C ASP A 59 15.69 3.41 -2.95
N ALA A 60 16.15 2.90 -4.10
CA ALA A 60 15.31 2.59 -5.26
C ALA A 60 14.24 1.53 -4.91
N LEU A 61 14.66 0.41 -4.29
CA LEU A 61 13.74 -0.65 -3.90
C LEU A 61 12.70 -0.20 -2.85
N LYS A 62 13.08 0.67 -1.90
CA LYS A 62 12.12 1.26 -0.94
C LYS A 62 11.12 2.17 -1.64
N GLN A 63 11.56 2.98 -2.61
CA GLN A 63 10.68 3.83 -3.38
C GLN A 63 9.68 2.98 -4.17
N GLN A 64 10.14 1.91 -4.82
CA GLN A 64 9.28 0.97 -5.51
C GLN A 64 8.26 0.35 -4.55
N GLN A 65 8.69 -0.20 -3.41
CA GLN A 65 7.80 -0.80 -2.42
C GLN A 65 6.75 0.20 -1.89
N THR A 66 7.16 1.45 -1.69
CA THR A 66 6.26 2.52 -1.25
C THR A 66 5.23 2.86 -2.33
N ALA A 67 5.66 2.97 -3.59
CA ALA A 67 4.76 3.22 -4.71
C ALA A 67 3.74 2.09 -4.87
N ASP A 68 4.18 0.83 -4.79
CA ASP A 68 3.31 -0.35 -4.87
C ASP A 68 2.28 -0.37 -3.73
N LEU A 69 2.68 -0.05 -2.50
CA LEU A 69 1.77 0.05 -1.35
C LEU A 69 0.73 1.17 -1.52
N TYR A 70 1.13 2.31 -2.10
CA TYR A 70 0.21 3.40 -2.40
C TYR A 70 -0.82 3.00 -3.47
N LEU A 71 -0.40 2.27 -4.50
CA LEU A 71 -1.33 1.76 -5.52
C LEU A 71 -2.34 0.79 -4.90
N ASP A 72 -1.89 -0.16 -4.08
CA ASP A 72 -2.75 -1.11 -3.36
C ASP A 72 -3.76 -0.39 -2.45
N THR A 73 -3.28 0.59 -1.68
CA THR A 73 -4.14 1.40 -0.79
C THR A 73 -5.22 2.16 -1.59
N ASN A 74 -4.85 2.74 -2.74
CA ASN A 74 -5.80 3.44 -3.61
C ASN A 74 -6.86 2.50 -4.16
N ASP A 75 -6.51 1.27 -4.49
CA ASP A 75 -7.46 0.30 -5.03
C ASP A 75 -8.43 -0.19 -3.95
N ILE A 76 -7.96 -0.42 -2.72
CA ILE A 76 -8.82 -0.68 -1.55
C ILE A 76 -9.78 0.50 -1.31
N LEU A 77 -9.29 1.74 -1.37
CA LEU A 77 -10.11 2.94 -1.21
C LEU A 77 -11.19 3.06 -2.29
N LYS A 78 -10.85 2.80 -3.56
CA LYS A 78 -11.82 2.83 -4.67
C LYS A 78 -12.93 1.81 -4.46
N GLU A 79 -12.60 0.58 -4.08
CA GLU A 79 -13.60 -0.46 -3.80
C GLU A 79 -14.48 -0.08 -2.61
N TYR A 80 -13.91 0.52 -1.56
CA TYR A 80 -14.68 1.00 -0.42
C TYR A 80 -15.67 2.11 -0.81
N VAL A 81 -15.24 3.12 -1.58
CA VAL A 81 -16.12 4.21 -2.07
C VAL A 81 -17.25 3.65 -2.94
N LYS A 82 -16.94 2.69 -3.82
CA LYS A 82 -17.93 2.03 -4.67
C LYS A 82 -18.99 1.28 -3.85
N GLN A 83 -18.59 0.55 -2.80
CA GLN A 83 -19.53 -0.13 -1.92
C GLN A 83 -20.41 0.84 -1.13
N ALA A 84 -19.82 1.90 -0.57
CA ALA A 84 -20.57 2.92 0.18
C ALA A 84 -21.62 3.61 -0.69
N THR A 85 -21.23 4.02 -1.91
CA THR A 85 -22.14 4.69 -2.85
C THR A 85 -23.24 3.78 -3.39
N ALA A 86 -22.94 2.50 -3.66
CA ALA A 86 -23.97 1.51 -4.03
C ALA A 86 -25.00 1.32 -2.91
N SER A 87 -24.54 1.18 -1.66
CA SER A 87 -25.42 1.06 -0.48
C SER A 87 -26.33 2.28 -0.31
N PHE A 88 -25.83 3.50 -0.53
CA PHE A 88 -26.68 4.70 -0.53
C PHE A 88 -27.65 4.76 -1.71
N GLY A 89 -27.23 4.31 -2.90
CA GLY A 89 -28.08 4.23 -4.09
C GLY A 89 -29.27 3.28 -3.88
N ASP A 90 -29.04 2.12 -3.25
CA ASP A 90 -30.09 1.15 -2.92
C ASP A 90 -31.10 1.69 -1.89
N VAL A 91 -30.70 2.63 -1.02
CA VAL A 91 -31.59 3.28 -0.03
C VAL A 91 -32.36 4.46 -0.63
N LEU A 92 -31.80 5.15 -1.65
CA LEU A 92 -32.45 6.26 -2.33
C LEU A 92 -33.46 5.83 -3.40
N ASP A 93 -33.47 4.55 -3.81
CA ASP A 93 -34.57 3.95 -4.58
C ASP A 93 -35.80 3.63 -3.69
N TYR A 94 -35.97 4.38 -2.59
CA TYR A 94 -37.25 4.44 -1.87
C TYR A 94 -38.23 5.24 -2.73
N LYS A 95 -39.06 4.51 -3.48
CA LYS A 95 -40.23 4.97 -4.23
C LYS A 95 -40.79 6.29 -3.69
N VAL A 96 -40.63 7.35 -4.49
CA VAL A 96 -41.43 8.57 -4.36
C VAL A 96 -42.87 8.16 -4.64
N TYR A 97 -43.62 7.87 -3.57
CA TYR A 97 -45.08 7.87 -3.65
C TYR A 97 -45.49 9.33 -3.62
N GLU A 98 -45.96 9.82 -4.76
CA GLU A 98 -46.58 11.13 -4.90
C GLU A 98 -47.92 11.07 -4.12
N GLU A 99 -47.88 11.43 -2.84
CA GLU A 99 -49.11 11.57 -2.06
C GLU A 99 -49.72 12.93 -2.43
N VAL A 100 -50.70 12.89 -3.34
CA VAL A 100 -51.50 14.06 -3.70
C VAL A 100 -52.35 14.44 -2.48
N LEU A 101 -51.91 15.47 -1.77
CA LEU A 101 -52.75 16.14 -0.77
C LEU A 101 -53.87 16.87 -1.51
N THR A 102 -55.04 16.23 -1.60
CA THR A 102 -56.27 16.95 -1.93
C THR A 102 -56.64 17.80 -0.73
N ASP A 103 -56.43 19.11 -0.83
CA ASP A 103 -57.06 20.07 0.07
C ASP A 103 -58.58 19.95 -0.12
N GLU A 104 -59.27 19.30 0.83
CA GLU A 104 -60.70 19.47 0.97
C GLU A 104 -60.95 20.90 1.46
N GLU A 105 -61.16 21.76 0.46
CA GLU A 105 -61.54 23.15 0.59
C GLU A 105 -62.84 23.25 1.40
N ARG A 106 -62.69 23.51 2.70
CA ARG A 106 -63.77 23.93 3.58
C ARG A 106 -64.29 25.28 3.11
N THR A 107 -65.52 25.36 2.59
CA THR A 107 -66.33 26.58 2.70
C THR A 107 -67.85 26.31 2.85
N PRO A 108 -68.59 27.23 3.51
CA PRO A 108 -69.79 26.94 4.29
C PRO A 108 -71.09 27.36 3.57
N SER A 109 -72.23 26.81 3.99
CA SER A 109 -73.53 27.43 3.71
C SER A 109 -74.60 26.84 4.63
N GLY A 110 -74.97 27.61 5.65
CA GLY A 110 -76.25 27.43 6.31
C GLY A 110 -77.39 27.93 5.44
N HIS A 111 -78.53 27.28 5.51
CA HIS A 111 -79.89 27.82 5.70
C HIS A 111 -80.74 26.69 6.27
#